data_AF-A0A9P7X3Q3-F1
#
_entry.id   AF-A0A9P7X3Q3-F1
#
_cell.length_a   1.000
_cell.length_b   1.000
_cell.length_c   1.000
_cell.angle_alpha   90.00
_cell.angle_beta   90.00
_cell.angle_gamma   90.00
#
_symmetry.space_group_name_H-M   'P 1'
#
loop_
_entity.id
_entity.type
_entity.pdbx_description
1 polymer ?
#
loop_
_entity_poly.entity_id
_entity_poly.type
_entity_poly.pdbx_seq_one_letter_code
_entity_poly.pdbx_strand_id
1 'polypeptide(L)'
;MATNVKLKSALDDLKKAVAHDIKLTRLVGSLLRWLAPLMKWTASASYKVAPSPSFSSELTKLFNTAILPLYKIAPESALHVSALTTDAIYYKRIVPHLGSNSVDASRKGHQHAWEDILEQGVLEGIVLYMSHPESDRRAVGEHFFALLCPLLYEKSSEKLGVMIRRQVASLLSDATRGHLENLNRLEGSEILGVPRIGEALARTNDFLLLESLAELTSRFTPRASRGGKQFAEKLFKGSASLKAFGTQAVTYLIESFKKQPENRVEFPSFLLRALGLVDINKPQYFSTAEIYVMGRTISLPEGQRYIYIDHNTIFATLDSEEEPGSLDAMEVLLLTVDGIQLSSPVTGTSQVQLTLSVSQPPMVASIPMDGPFGPQAPCTVKMSLDRSDLLRLRNVFDSRQLTGKLSEDTASCGNGSVAVSTVALSLERALPGGPKPSPSFEAKSREIADCKPYFLLNIRSLQRFLTSAFASYPLASACWWFNLYLVRSSI
;
A
#
# COMPACT_ATOMS: atom_id res chain seq x y z
N MET A 1 -30.64 -0.15 -13.67
CA MET A 1 -31.67 0.89 -13.42
C MET A 1 -31.67 1.39 -11.98
N ALA A 2 -31.67 0.53 -10.95
CA ALA A 2 -31.71 0.98 -9.54
C ALA A 2 -30.60 1.98 -9.15
N THR A 3 -29.33 1.74 -9.52
CA THR A 3 -28.21 2.63 -9.17
C THR A 3 -28.37 4.06 -9.72
N ASN A 4 -28.88 4.22 -10.95
CA ASN A 4 -29.09 5.54 -11.54
C ASN A 4 -30.19 6.34 -10.86
N VAL A 5 -31.26 5.67 -10.44
CA VAL A 5 -32.34 6.32 -9.70
C VAL A 5 -31.81 6.79 -8.34
N LYS A 6 -31.02 5.95 -7.65
CA LYS A 6 -30.37 6.32 -6.39
C LYS A 6 -29.40 7.49 -6.57
N LEU A 7 -28.54 7.45 -7.60
CA LEU A 7 -27.56 8.49 -7.86
C LEU A 7 -28.21 9.83 -8.20
N LYS A 8 -29.28 9.80 -9.01
CA LYS A 8 -30.07 11.00 -9.31
C LYS A 8 -30.71 11.58 -8.03
N SER A 9 -31.33 10.73 -7.20
CA SER A 9 -31.89 11.16 -5.92
C SER A 9 -30.84 11.79 -5.00
N ALA A 10 -29.67 11.16 -4.87
CA ALA A 10 -28.58 11.68 -4.04
C ALA A 10 -28.06 13.03 -4.56
N LEU A 11 -28.01 13.24 -5.88
CA LEU A 11 -27.67 14.54 -6.47
C LEU A 11 -28.73 15.60 -6.21
N ASP A 12 -30.01 15.24 -6.24
CA ASP A 12 -31.10 16.15 -5.90
C ASP A 12 -31.05 16.55 -4.42
N ASP A 13 -30.72 15.61 -3.52
CA ASP A 13 -30.57 15.89 -2.09
C ASP A 13 -29.33 16.74 -1.79
N LEU A 14 -28.20 16.48 -2.46
CA LEU A 14 -27.02 17.33 -2.41
C LEU A 14 -27.32 18.75 -2.89
N LYS A 15 -28.08 18.88 -3.98
CA LYS A 15 -28.52 20.19 -4.49
C LYS A 15 -29.38 20.94 -3.47
N LYS A 16 -30.28 20.26 -2.77
CA LYS A 16 -31.07 20.87 -1.68
C LYS A 16 -30.18 21.30 -0.51
N ALA A 17 -29.21 20.47 -0.12
CA ALA A 17 -28.31 20.76 0.99
C ALA A 17 -27.50 22.06 0.78
N VAL A 18 -27.13 22.37 -0.46
CA VAL A 18 -26.35 23.57 -0.81
C VAL A 18 -27.18 24.70 -1.45
N ALA A 19 -28.52 24.62 -1.39
CA ALA A 19 -29.40 25.54 -2.10
C ALA A 19 -29.25 27.01 -1.69
N HIS A 20 -28.72 27.27 -0.50
CA HIS A 20 -28.47 28.61 0.02
C HIS A 20 -27.17 29.25 -0.52
N ASP A 21 -26.28 28.46 -1.14
CA ASP A 21 -25.04 28.94 -1.76
C ASP A 21 -25.11 28.79 -3.29
N ILE A 22 -25.21 29.92 -3.99
CA ILE A 22 -25.31 29.98 -5.45
C ILE A 22 -24.08 29.37 -6.13
N LYS A 23 -22.87 29.54 -5.56
CA LYS A 23 -21.62 29.01 -6.14
C LYS A 23 -21.61 27.49 -6.04
N LEU A 24 -21.97 26.94 -4.87
CA LEU A 24 -22.03 25.50 -4.67
C LEU A 24 -23.17 24.86 -5.48
N THR A 25 -24.32 25.52 -5.58
CA THR A 25 -25.42 25.06 -6.43
C THR A 25 -25.00 24.97 -7.91
N ARG A 26 -24.23 25.95 -8.42
CA ARG A 26 -23.65 25.88 -9.78
C ARG A 26 -22.66 24.72 -9.90
N LEU A 27 -21.88 24.46 -8.87
CA LEU A 27 -20.95 23.34 -8.83
C LEU A 27 -21.68 21.99 -8.91
N VAL A 28 -22.77 21.81 -8.15
CA VAL A 28 -23.63 20.62 -8.25
C VAL A 28 -24.24 20.50 -9.65
N GLY A 29 -24.60 21.61 -10.29
CA GLY A 29 -25.03 21.61 -11.70
C GLY A 29 -23.94 21.11 -12.66
N SER A 30 -22.66 21.47 -12.41
CA SER A 30 -21.53 20.93 -13.17
C SER A 30 -21.29 19.44 -12.88
N LEU A 31 -21.38 19.01 -11.63
CA LEU A 31 -21.29 17.61 -11.22
C LEU A 31 -22.35 16.76 -11.94
N LEU A 32 -23.60 17.21 -11.97
CA LEU A 32 -24.68 16.55 -12.69
C LEU A 32 -24.36 16.38 -14.19
N ARG A 33 -23.80 17.41 -14.84
CA ARG A 33 -23.42 17.34 -16.26
C ARG A 33 -22.34 16.28 -16.52
N TRP A 34 -21.36 16.18 -15.65
CA TRP A 34 -20.27 15.20 -15.78
C TRP A 34 -20.67 13.77 -15.40
N LEU A 35 -21.59 13.61 -14.44
CA LEU A 35 -22.12 12.30 -14.06
C LEU A 35 -23.22 11.80 -15.01
N ALA A 36 -23.83 12.67 -15.83
CA ALA A 36 -24.85 12.26 -16.79
C ALA A 36 -24.35 11.21 -17.82
N PRO A 37 -23.16 11.36 -18.46
CA PRO A 37 -22.56 10.30 -19.25
C PRO A 37 -22.40 8.99 -18.47
N LEU A 38 -21.92 9.05 -17.22
CA LEU A 38 -21.75 7.87 -16.37
C LEU A 38 -23.10 7.17 -16.09
N MET A 39 -24.17 7.93 -15.81
CA MET A 39 -25.52 7.40 -15.64
C MET A 39 -26.04 6.76 -16.93
N LYS A 40 -25.82 7.38 -18.09
CA LYS A 40 -26.20 6.81 -19.39
C LYS A 40 -25.44 5.51 -19.67
N TRP A 41 -24.17 5.49 -19.32
CA TRP A 41 -23.27 4.36 -19.48
C TRP A 41 -23.65 3.18 -18.60
N THR A 42 -23.90 3.41 -17.32
CA THR A 42 -24.34 2.38 -16.37
C THR A 42 -25.76 1.89 -16.65
N ALA A 43 -26.56 2.66 -17.41
CA ALA A 43 -27.83 2.19 -17.98
C ALA A 43 -27.64 1.28 -19.20
N SER A 44 -26.55 1.45 -19.95
CA SER A 44 -26.23 0.62 -21.11
C SER A 44 -25.73 -0.76 -20.67
N ALA A 45 -26.29 -1.82 -21.26
CA ALA A 45 -25.81 -3.18 -21.06
C ALA A 45 -24.38 -3.40 -21.61
N SER A 46 -23.86 -2.48 -22.43
CA SER A 46 -22.52 -2.58 -22.97
C SER A 46 -21.48 -2.11 -21.95
N TYR A 47 -20.78 -3.06 -21.36
CA TYR A 47 -19.56 -2.85 -20.56
C TYR A 47 -18.30 -2.81 -21.46
N LYS A 48 -18.45 -2.92 -22.78
CA LYS A 48 -17.33 -3.00 -23.73
C LYS A 48 -16.74 -1.65 -24.13
N VAL A 49 -17.22 -0.54 -23.56
CA VAL A 49 -16.78 0.82 -23.94
C VAL A 49 -15.88 1.36 -22.84
N ALA A 50 -14.60 1.59 -23.16
CA ALA A 50 -13.71 2.36 -22.31
C ALA A 50 -14.14 3.83 -22.22
N PRO A 51 -13.89 4.49 -21.09
CA PRO A 51 -14.01 5.95 -21.02
C PRO A 51 -12.99 6.59 -21.97
N SER A 52 -13.34 7.73 -22.57
CA SER A 52 -12.36 8.52 -23.31
C SER A 52 -11.34 9.13 -22.35
N PRO A 53 -10.06 9.34 -22.75
CA PRO A 53 -9.06 9.97 -21.88
C PRO A 53 -9.50 11.35 -21.35
N SER A 54 -10.19 12.13 -22.18
CA SER A 54 -10.77 13.42 -21.77
C SER A 54 -11.83 13.27 -20.68
N PHE A 55 -12.70 12.26 -20.78
CA PHE A 55 -13.70 11.97 -19.77
C PHE A 55 -13.04 11.54 -18.46
N SER A 56 -12.05 10.64 -18.53
CA SER A 56 -11.30 10.19 -17.35
C SER A 56 -10.63 11.37 -16.64
N SER A 57 -9.90 12.20 -17.38
CA SER A 57 -9.21 13.38 -16.82
C SER A 57 -10.18 14.36 -16.15
N GLU A 58 -11.31 14.66 -16.79
CA GLU A 58 -12.30 15.60 -16.24
C GLU A 58 -13.02 15.02 -15.02
N LEU A 59 -13.32 13.73 -15.01
CA LEU A 59 -13.93 13.08 -13.86
C LEU A 59 -12.95 13.02 -12.67
N THR A 60 -11.67 12.75 -12.92
CA THR A 60 -10.63 12.82 -11.90
C THR A 60 -10.52 14.22 -11.30
N LYS A 61 -10.44 15.27 -12.14
CA LYS A 61 -10.44 16.68 -11.67
C LYS A 61 -11.69 17.03 -10.86
N LEU A 62 -12.85 16.51 -11.27
CA LEU A 62 -14.11 16.75 -10.58
C LEU A 62 -14.06 16.25 -9.13
N PHE A 63 -13.57 15.03 -8.91
CA PHE A 63 -13.49 14.44 -7.57
C PHE A 63 -12.30 14.94 -6.74
N ASN A 64 -11.19 15.32 -7.37
CA ASN A 64 -10.00 15.79 -6.65
C ASN A 64 -10.03 17.29 -6.33
N THR A 65 -10.87 18.07 -7.02
CA THR A 65 -10.87 19.53 -6.85
C THR A 65 -12.27 20.08 -6.66
N ALA A 66 -13.19 19.78 -7.58
CA ALA A 66 -14.49 20.44 -7.58
C ALA A 66 -15.40 19.97 -6.44
N ILE A 67 -15.38 18.69 -6.06
CA ILE A 67 -16.26 18.17 -5.02
C ILE A 67 -15.74 18.47 -3.59
N LEU A 68 -14.45 18.79 -3.41
CA LEU A 68 -13.87 19.00 -2.08
C LEU A 68 -14.61 20.08 -1.24
N PRO A 69 -15.00 21.24 -1.80
CA PRO A 69 -15.85 22.19 -1.06
C PRO A 69 -17.20 21.61 -0.64
N LEU A 70 -17.79 20.69 -1.43
CA LEU A 70 -19.06 20.05 -1.09
C LEU A 70 -18.90 19.06 0.07
N TYR A 71 -17.78 18.34 0.16
CA TYR A 71 -17.52 17.49 1.32
C TYR A 71 -17.39 18.28 2.63
N LYS A 72 -16.98 19.55 2.57
CA LYS A 72 -16.90 20.42 3.75
C LYS A 72 -18.27 20.95 4.19
N ILE A 73 -19.11 21.33 3.22
CA ILE A 73 -20.39 22.00 3.50
C ILE A 73 -21.54 21.01 3.69
N ALA A 74 -21.55 19.91 2.94
CA ALA A 74 -22.59 18.89 2.96
C ALA A 74 -21.97 17.48 2.90
N PRO A 75 -21.16 17.08 3.91
CA PRO A 75 -20.37 15.85 3.90
C PRO A 75 -21.18 14.61 3.57
N GLU A 76 -22.29 14.37 4.29
CA GLU A 76 -23.13 13.17 4.09
C GLU A 76 -23.67 13.08 2.66
N SER A 77 -24.28 14.16 2.15
CA SER A 77 -24.86 14.16 0.80
C SER A 77 -23.80 14.01 -0.29
N ALA A 78 -22.65 14.68 -0.13
CA ALA A 78 -21.56 14.60 -1.10
C ALA A 78 -20.88 13.22 -1.09
N LEU A 79 -20.61 12.65 0.09
CA LEU A 79 -20.03 11.32 0.23
C LEU A 79 -20.99 10.24 -0.26
N HIS A 80 -22.31 10.39 -0.06
CA HIS A 80 -23.29 9.46 -0.61
C HIS A 80 -23.29 9.46 -2.15
N VAL A 81 -23.18 10.62 -2.79
CA VAL A 81 -23.01 10.72 -4.26
C VAL A 81 -21.72 10.01 -4.71
N SER A 82 -20.61 10.22 -4.01
CA SER A 82 -19.34 9.56 -4.32
C SER A 82 -19.41 8.04 -4.14
N ALA A 83 -20.05 7.56 -3.06
CA ALA A 83 -20.24 6.13 -2.82
C ALA A 83 -21.09 5.46 -3.91
N LEU A 84 -22.19 6.09 -4.32
CA LEU A 84 -23.01 5.60 -5.43
C LEU A 84 -22.27 5.65 -6.77
N THR A 85 -21.37 6.61 -6.96
CA THR A 85 -20.48 6.68 -8.13
C THR A 85 -19.49 5.52 -8.11
N THR A 86 -18.85 5.24 -6.96
CA THR A 86 -17.96 4.09 -6.78
C THR A 86 -18.69 2.78 -7.05
N ASP A 87 -19.90 2.58 -6.50
CA ASP A 87 -20.73 1.40 -6.75
C ASP A 87 -21.01 1.21 -8.25
N ALA A 88 -21.38 2.30 -8.93
CA ALA A 88 -21.66 2.30 -10.35
C ALA A 88 -20.42 1.95 -11.18
N ILE A 89 -19.26 2.53 -10.88
CA ILE A 89 -18.00 2.23 -11.58
C ILE A 89 -17.58 0.78 -11.30
N TYR A 90 -17.51 0.38 -10.03
CA TYR A 90 -17.00 -0.93 -9.66
C TYR A 90 -17.89 -2.05 -10.21
N TYR A 91 -19.17 -2.09 -9.83
CA TYR A 91 -20.03 -3.22 -10.19
C TYR A 91 -20.53 -3.21 -11.63
N LYS A 92 -20.68 -2.04 -12.26
CA LYS A 92 -21.19 -1.97 -13.65
C LYS A 92 -20.10 -1.87 -14.69
N ARG A 93 -18.89 -1.43 -14.32
CA ARG A 93 -17.78 -1.26 -15.26
C ARG A 93 -16.63 -2.21 -14.99
N ILE A 94 -16.12 -2.31 -13.77
CA ILE A 94 -14.92 -3.12 -13.48
C ILE A 94 -15.26 -4.61 -13.36
N VAL A 95 -16.23 -4.99 -12.52
CA VAL A 95 -16.58 -6.40 -12.23
C VAL A 95 -16.85 -7.25 -13.49
N PRO A 96 -17.54 -6.76 -14.54
CA PRO A 96 -17.73 -7.51 -15.78
C PRO A 96 -16.43 -7.93 -16.49
N HIS A 97 -15.31 -7.27 -16.21
CA HIS A 97 -13.99 -7.61 -16.74
C HIS A 97 -13.21 -8.59 -15.85
N LEU A 98 -13.44 -8.60 -14.53
CA LEU A 98 -12.71 -9.46 -13.58
C LEU A 98 -12.96 -10.97 -13.81
N GLY A 99 -14.10 -11.37 -14.37
CA GLY A 99 -14.43 -12.79 -14.60
C GLY A 99 -13.74 -13.43 -15.81
N SER A 100 -13.21 -12.64 -16.73
CA SER A 100 -12.75 -13.12 -18.04
C SER A 100 -11.27 -13.46 -18.01
N ASN A 101 -10.90 -14.74 -18.12
CA ASN A 101 -9.50 -15.16 -18.38
C ASN A 101 -9.05 -14.82 -19.81
N SER A 102 -9.76 -13.93 -20.52
CA SER A 102 -9.43 -13.59 -21.89
C SER A 102 -8.11 -12.84 -21.96
N VAL A 103 -7.24 -13.30 -22.86
CA VAL A 103 -5.97 -12.64 -23.23
C VAL A 103 -6.21 -11.35 -24.04
N ASP A 104 -7.47 -10.98 -24.28
CA ASP A 104 -7.87 -9.79 -25.03
C ASP A 104 -7.35 -8.50 -24.37
N ALA A 105 -6.31 -7.93 -24.97
CA ALA A 105 -5.65 -6.71 -24.52
C ALA A 105 -6.60 -5.50 -24.46
N SER A 106 -7.61 -5.44 -25.35
CA SER A 106 -8.61 -4.36 -25.33
C SER A 106 -9.44 -4.39 -24.05
N ARG A 107 -9.85 -5.58 -23.59
CA ARG A 107 -10.60 -5.71 -22.34
C ARG A 107 -9.79 -5.30 -21.12
N LYS A 108 -8.50 -5.68 -21.07
CA LYS A 108 -7.59 -5.24 -20.00
C LYS A 108 -7.41 -3.73 -20.00
N GLY A 109 -7.23 -3.13 -21.19
CA GLY A 109 -7.16 -1.67 -21.32
C GLY A 109 -8.44 -0.97 -20.84
N HIS A 110 -9.62 -1.54 -21.12
CA HIS A 110 -10.89 -0.99 -20.64
C HIS A 110 -11.05 -1.12 -19.12
N GLN A 111 -10.70 -2.26 -18.54
CA GLN A 111 -10.68 -2.45 -17.10
C GLN A 111 -9.78 -1.40 -16.44
N HIS A 112 -8.54 -1.28 -16.92
CA HIS A 112 -7.57 -0.36 -16.36
C HIS A 112 -8.03 1.10 -16.43
N ALA A 113 -8.59 1.55 -17.56
CA ALA A 113 -9.10 2.92 -17.68
C ALA A 113 -10.26 3.23 -16.70
N TRP A 114 -11.05 2.23 -16.30
CA TRP A 114 -12.08 2.39 -15.27
C TRP A 114 -11.51 2.32 -13.85
N GLU A 115 -10.50 1.47 -13.63
CA GLU A 115 -9.73 1.42 -12.40
C GLU A 115 -9.05 2.76 -12.12
N ASP A 116 -8.43 3.40 -13.12
CA ASP A 116 -7.77 4.70 -12.99
C ASP A 116 -8.74 5.80 -12.53
N ILE A 117 -9.97 5.82 -13.06
CA ILE A 117 -11.01 6.77 -12.64
C ILE A 117 -11.39 6.53 -11.18
N LEU A 118 -11.53 5.26 -10.78
CA LEU A 118 -11.89 4.91 -9.41
C LEU A 118 -10.77 5.29 -8.44
N GLU A 119 -9.54 4.92 -8.77
CA GLU A 119 -8.33 5.15 -7.98
C GLU A 119 -7.98 6.64 -7.90
N GLN A 120 -7.64 7.25 -9.03
CA GLN A 120 -7.12 8.61 -9.10
C GLN A 120 -8.21 9.67 -8.97
N GLY A 121 -9.47 9.31 -9.24
CA GLY A 121 -10.60 10.23 -9.12
C GLY A 121 -11.32 10.08 -7.80
N VAL A 122 -12.17 9.05 -7.69
CA VAL A 122 -13.13 8.98 -6.57
C VAL A 122 -12.44 8.69 -5.23
N LEU A 123 -11.61 7.65 -5.16
CA LEU A 123 -10.93 7.26 -3.93
C LEU A 123 -9.93 8.34 -3.49
N GLU A 124 -9.19 8.91 -4.44
CA GLU A 124 -8.23 9.96 -4.13
C GLU A 124 -8.89 11.24 -3.61
N GLY A 125 -10.01 11.66 -4.21
CA GLY A 125 -10.81 12.77 -3.69
C GLY A 125 -11.26 12.56 -2.23
N ILE A 126 -11.53 11.31 -1.83
CA ILE A 126 -11.90 10.97 -0.44
C ILE A 126 -10.66 10.98 0.46
N VAL A 127 -9.51 10.49 0.01
CA VAL A 127 -8.24 10.58 0.75
C VAL A 127 -7.86 12.04 1.01
N LEU A 128 -7.98 12.90 -0.02
CA LEU A 128 -7.77 14.34 0.10
C LEU A 128 -8.73 14.98 1.10
N TYR A 129 -10.01 14.58 1.09
CA TYR A 129 -10.97 15.03 2.08
C TYR A 129 -10.60 14.58 3.50
N MET A 130 -10.26 13.31 3.70
CA MET A 130 -9.87 12.72 4.99
C MET A 130 -8.58 13.29 5.57
N SER A 131 -7.73 13.86 4.72
CA SER A 131 -6.51 14.58 5.11
C SER A 131 -6.83 15.94 5.77
N HIS A 132 -8.05 16.46 5.63
CA HIS A 132 -8.48 17.66 6.36
C HIS A 132 -8.87 17.32 7.83
N PRO A 133 -8.45 18.14 8.81
CA PRO A 133 -8.80 17.92 10.22
C PRO A 133 -10.31 17.93 10.51
N GLU A 134 -11.07 18.70 9.74
CA GLU A 134 -12.52 18.87 9.88
C GLU A 134 -13.33 17.80 9.11
N SER A 135 -12.68 16.75 8.60
CA SER A 135 -13.37 15.69 7.87
C SER A 135 -14.34 14.89 8.76
N ASP A 136 -15.55 14.67 8.26
CA ASP A 136 -16.56 13.82 8.89
C ASP A 136 -16.24 12.35 8.60
N ARG A 137 -15.42 11.77 9.48
CA ARG A 137 -15.01 10.36 9.40
C ARG A 137 -16.20 9.42 9.54
N ARG A 138 -17.20 9.76 10.37
CA ARG A 138 -18.41 8.95 10.57
C ARG A 138 -19.16 8.77 9.25
N ALA A 139 -19.34 9.86 8.50
CA ALA A 139 -20.01 9.83 7.20
C ALA A 139 -19.26 8.95 6.18
N VAL A 140 -17.92 8.95 6.18
CA VAL A 140 -17.12 8.01 5.35
C VAL A 140 -17.41 6.56 5.75
N GLY A 141 -17.41 6.27 7.04
CA GLY A 141 -17.75 4.94 7.57
C GLY A 141 -19.17 4.49 7.21
N GLU A 142 -20.11 5.42 7.08
CA GLU A 142 -21.53 5.14 6.76
C GLU A 142 -21.74 4.81 5.29
N HIS A 143 -21.15 5.61 4.41
CA HIS A 143 -21.41 5.45 2.98
C HIS A 143 -20.44 4.48 2.28
N PHE A 144 -19.21 4.30 2.78
CA PHE A 144 -18.19 3.56 2.04
C PHE A 144 -17.84 2.19 2.59
N PHE A 145 -17.97 1.90 3.89
CA PHE A 145 -17.41 0.65 4.43
C PHE A 145 -18.01 -0.61 3.81
N ALA A 146 -19.34 -0.67 3.68
CA ALA A 146 -20.02 -1.80 3.05
C ALA A 146 -19.61 -2.01 1.58
N LEU A 147 -19.23 -0.94 0.89
CA LEU A 147 -18.82 -0.96 -0.51
C LEU A 147 -17.34 -1.29 -0.69
N LEU A 148 -16.46 -0.74 0.14
CA LEU A 148 -15.02 -0.85 -0.01
C LEU A 148 -14.44 -2.12 0.61
N CYS A 149 -15.00 -2.61 1.73
CA CYS A 149 -14.46 -3.79 2.40
C CYS A 149 -14.41 -5.05 1.52
N PRO A 150 -15.46 -5.37 0.73
CA PRO A 150 -15.42 -6.48 -0.22
C PRO A 150 -14.23 -6.44 -1.19
N LEU A 151 -13.73 -5.25 -1.54
CA LEU A 151 -12.56 -5.09 -2.42
C LEU A 151 -11.28 -5.66 -1.81
N LEU A 152 -11.22 -5.88 -0.50
CA LEU A 152 -10.04 -6.44 0.17
C LEU A 152 -10.09 -7.96 0.30
N TYR A 153 -11.28 -8.56 0.38
CA TYR A 153 -11.41 -9.97 0.72
C TYR A 153 -12.24 -10.80 -0.27
N GLU A 154 -12.96 -10.23 -1.23
CA GLU A 154 -13.62 -11.08 -2.22
C GLU A 154 -12.58 -11.73 -3.14
N LYS A 155 -12.82 -12.98 -3.55
CA LYS A 155 -11.90 -13.67 -4.48
C LYS A 155 -11.79 -12.96 -5.83
N SER A 156 -12.86 -12.33 -6.28
CA SER A 156 -12.91 -11.51 -7.50
C SER A 156 -11.96 -10.30 -7.43
N SER A 157 -11.75 -9.74 -6.24
CA SER A 157 -10.95 -8.52 -6.06
C SER A 157 -9.45 -8.77 -6.17
N GLU A 158 -8.99 -10.02 -6.14
CA GLU A 158 -7.59 -10.37 -6.41
C GLU A 158 -7.13 -9.94 -7.81
N LYS A 159 -8.08 -9.81 -8.75
CA LYS A 159 -7.85 -9.38 -10.12
C LYS A 159 -7.97 -7.86 -10.31
N LEU A 160 -8.36 -7.13 -9.27
CA LEU A 160 -8.38 -5.68 -9.24
C LEU A 160 -6.94 -5.16 -9.14
N GLY A 161 -6.68 -4.03 -9.79
CA GLY A 161 -5.45 -3.26 -9.60
C GLY A 161 -5.06 -3.17 -8.12
N VAL A 162 -3.80 -3.48 -7.83
CA VAL A 162 -3.33 -3.57 -6.44
C VAL A 162 -3.36 -2.22 -5.73
N MET A 163 -3.15 -1.15 -6.47
CA MET A 163 -3.18 0.23 -5.98
C MET A 163 -4.56 0.62 -5.44
N ILE A 164 -5.65 0.22 -6.10
CA ILE A 164 -7.02 0.41 -5.56
C ILE A 164 -7.17 -0.27 -4.21
N ARG A 165 -6.76 -1.55 -4.11
CA ARG A 165 -6.87 -2.31 -2.84
C ARG A 165 -6.02 -1.69 -1.74
N ARG A 166 -4.81 -1.23 -2.08
CA ARG A 166 -3.91 -0.52 -1.18
C ARG A 166 -4.57 0.77 -0.66
N GLN A 167 -5.08 1.61 -1.57
CA GLN A 167 -5.74 2.88 -1.24
C GLN A 167 -6.99 2.65 -0.40
N VAL A 168 -7.77 1.61 -0.70
CA VAL A 168 -8.92 1.18 0.14
C VAL A 168 -8.46 0.81 1.55
N ALA A 169 -7.44 -0.03 1.70
CA ALA A 169 -6.93 -0.41 3.02
C ALA A 169 -6.43 0.81 3.81
N SER A 170 -5.71 1.73 3.16
CA SER A 170 -5.28 2.99 3.77
C SER A 170 -6.45 3.89 4.16
N LEU A 171 -7.43 4.07 3.28
CA LEU A 171 -8.62 4.88 3.55
C LEU A 171 -9.43 4.33 4.73
N LEU A 172 -9.58 3.01 4.84
CA LEU A 172 -10.23 2.37 6.00
C LEU A 172 -9.42 2.59 7.29
N SER A 173 -8.08 2.50 7.22
CA SER A 173 -7.20 2.77 8.37
C SER A 173 -7.33 4.24 8.82
N ASP A 174 -7.37 5.17 7.87
CA ASP A 174 -7.51 6.59 8.16
C ASP A 174 -8.91 6.93 8.66
N ALA A 175 -9.97 6.35 8.11
CA ALA A 175 -11.35 6.54 8.57
C ALA A 175 -11.59 6.04 9.99
N THR A 176 -10.82 5.05 10.46
CA THR A 176 -10.92 4.50 11.82
C THR A 176 -9.95 5.18 12.81
N ARG A 177 -8.94 5.91 12.33
CA ARG A 177 -7.96 6.59 13.18
C ARG A 177 -8.66 7.60 14.10
N GLY A 178 -8.62 7.31 15.40
CA GLY A 178 -9.24 8.13 16.44
C GLY A 178 -10.77 8.06 16.50
N HIS A 179 -11.42 7.21 15.68
CA HIS A 179 -12.88 7.17 15.55
C HIS A 179 -13.44 5.79 15.93
N LEU A 180 -13.76 5.61 17.22
CA LEU A 180 -14.16 4.32 17.79
C LEU A 180 -15.42 3.72 17.13
N GLU A 181 -16.40 4.53 16.76
CA GLU A 181 -17.62 4.05 16.09
C GLU A 181 -17.30 3.39 14.74
N ASN A 182 -16.37 3.96 13.98
CA ASN A 182 -15.96 3.39 12.70
C ASN A 182 -15.15 2.12 12.91
N LEU A 183 -14.27 2.10 13.92
CA LEU A 183 -13.54 0.89 14.27
C LEU A 183 -14.50 -0.26 14.61
N ASN A 184 -15.48 0.00 15.48
CA ASN A 184 -16.51 -0.99 15.85
C ASN A 184 -17.32 -1.47 14.63
N ARG A 185 -17.66 -0.56 13.72
CA ARG A 185 -18.36 -0.91 12.47
C ARG A 185 -17.52 -1.83 11.59
N LEU A 186 -16.22 -1.55 11.47
CA LEU A 186 -15.30 -2.34 10.67
C LEU A 186 -14.99 -3.70 11.33
N GLU A 187 -15.03 -3.79 12.67
CA GLU A 187 -14.94 -5.03 13.43
C GLU A 187 -16.15 -5.95 13.25
N GLY A 188 -17.30 -5.39 12.87
CA GLY A 188 -18.51 -6.13 12.59
C GLY A 188 -18.30 -7.17 11.48
N SER A 189 -18.71 -8.42 11.75
CA SER A 189 -18.55 -9.55 10.82
C SER A 189 -19.33 -9.39 9.52
N GLU A 190 -20.31 -8.48 9.48
CA GLU A 190 -21.08 -8.17 8.27
C GLU A 190 -20.26 -7.33 7.28
N ILE A 191 -19.41 -6.44 7.78
CA ILE A 191 -18.63 -5.47 6.97
C ILE A 191 -17.28 -6.08 6.56
N LEU A 192 -16.34 -6.18 7.51
CA LEU A 192 -15.01 -6.72 7.28
C LEU A 192 -14.72 -7.76 8.35
N GLY A 193 -14.62 -7.34 9.61
CA GLY A 193 -14.29 -8.21 10.72
C GLY A 193 -12.87 -8.76 10.66
N VAL A 194 -12.34 -9.12 11.83
CA VAL A 194 -10.96 -9.60 11.99
C VAL A 194 -10.63 -10.81 11.09
N PRO A 195 -11.51 -11.83 10.93
CA PRO A 195 -11.18 -12.99 10.09
C PRO A 195 -10.95 -12.66 8.61
N ARG A 196 -11.72 -11.73 8.02
CA ARG A 196 -11.56 -11.38 6.59
C ARG A 196 -10.28 -10.58 6.33
N ILE A 197 -9.82 -9.80 7.31
CA ILE A 197 -8.51 -9.14 7.24
C ILE A 197 -7.41 -10.20 7.22
N GLY A 198 -7.49 -11.19 8.11
CA GLY A 198 -6.55 -12.30 8.14
C GLY A 198 -6.52 -13.09 6.84
N GLU A 199 -7.68 -13.23 6.19
CA GLU A 199 -7.78 -13.86 4.89
C GLU A 199 -7.13 -13.02 3.78
N ALA A 200 -7.36 -11.70 3.78
CA ALA A 200 -6.73 -10.77 2.83
C ALA A 200 -5.19 -10.76 2.98
N LEU A 201 -4.68 -10.73 4.21
CA LEU A 201 -3.24 -10.83 4.51
C LEU A 201 -2.65 -12.14 3.99
N ALA A 202 -3.37 -13.26 4.15
CA ALA A 202 -2.87 -14.56 3.73
C ALA A 202 -2.83 -14.71 2.19
N ARG A 203 -3.73 -14.04 1.48
CA ARG A 203 -3.87 -14.17 0.02
C ARG A 203 -3.00 -13.21 -0.76
N THR A 204 -2.72 -12.02 -0.25
CA THR A 204 -1.88 -11.07 -1.00
C THR A 204 -0.46 -11.61 -1.22
N ASN A 205 0.06 -11.36 -2.43
CA ASN A 205 1.46 -11.59 -2.81
C ASN A 205 2.19 -10.27 -3.09
N ASP A 206 1.50 -9.14 -2.90
CA ASP A 206 2.00 -7.79 -3.14
C ASP A 206 2.41 -7.17 -1.80
N PHE A 207 3.63 -6.64 -1.75
CA PHE A 207 4.20 -6.11 -0.53
C PHE A 207 3.48 -4.83 -0.05
N LEU A 208 3.19 -3.89 -0.96
CA LEU A 208 2.56 -2.61 -0.61
C LEU A 208 1.14 -2.79 -0.09
N LEU A 209 0.38 -3.72 -0.69
CA LEU A 209 -0.93 -4.10 -0.18
C LEU A 209 -0.81 -4.80 1.18
N LEU A 210 0.17 -5.70 1.35
CA LEU A 210 0.40 -6.36 2.64
C LEU A 210 0.70 -5.35 3.75
N GLU A 211 1.57 -4.37 3.48
CA GLU A 211 1.89 -3.29 4.42
C GLU A 211 0.63 -2.49 4.78
N SER A 212 -0.16 -2.10 3.79
CA SER A 212 -1.40 -1.33 4.02
C SER A 212 -2.43 -2.11 4.82
N LEU A 213 -2.55 -3.43 4.58
CA LEU A 213 -3.41 -4.32 5.36
C LEU A 213 -2.86 -4.53 6.78
N ALA A 214 -1.54 -4.60 6.95
CA ALA A 214 -0.91 -4.73 8.26
C ALA A 214 -1.13 -3.46 9.10
N GLU A 215 -1.05 -2.28 8.49
CA GLU A 215 -1.38 -1.01 9.12
C GLU A 215 -2.87 -0.94 9.49
N LEU A 216 -3.76 -1.36 8.59
CA LEU A 216 -5.18 -1.49 8.91
C LEU A 216 -5.40 -2.45 10.09
N THR A 217 -4.73 -3.61 10.09
CA THR A 217 -4.79 -4.60 11.18
C THR A 217 -4.34 -4.01 12.51
N SER A 218 -3.32 -3.15 12.49
CA SER A 218 -2.79 -2.48 13.69
C SER A 218 -3.87 -1.65 14.41
N ARG A 219 -4.86 -1.13 13.66
CA ARG A 219 -6.00 -0.37 14.21
C ARG A 219 -6.91 -1.25 15.08
N PHE A 220 -7.06 -2.52 14.74
CA PHE A 220 -7.89 -3.49 15.47
C PHE A 220 -7.19 -4.12 16.66
N THR A 221 -5.86 -4.08 16.71
CA THR A 221 -5.11 -4.76 17.78
C THR A 221 -5.50 -4.18 19.16
N PRO A 222 -6.09 -4.98 20.06
CA PRO A 222 -6.48 -4.51 21.38
C PRO A 222 -5.26 -4.00 22.15
N ARG A 223 -5.39 -2.86 22.84
CA ARG A 223 -4.30 -2.29 23.66
C ARG A 223 -3.97 -3.15 24.88
N ALA A 224 -4.91 -3.96 25.36
CA ALA A 224 -4.71 -4.80 26.54
C ALA A 224 -4.03 -6.13 26.19
N SER A 225 -3.00 -6.51 26.95
CA SER A 225 -2.22 -7.75 26.77
C SER A 225 -3.06 -9.03 26.71
N ARG A 226 -4.20 -9.09 27.44
CA ARG A 226 -5.12 -10.25 27.40
C ARG A 226 -5.91 -10.35 26.09
N GLY A 227 -6.15 -9.25 25.39
CA GLY A 227 -6.91 -9.21 24.13
C GLY A 227 -6.09 -9.63 22.92
N GLY A 228 -4.76 -9.41 22.93
CA GLY A 228 -3.88 -9.66 21.80
C GLY A 228 -3.89 -11.11 21.32
N LYS A 229 -3.89 -12.09 22.24
CA LYS A 229 -3.96 -13.52 21.87
C LYS A 229 -5.29 -13.85 21.19
N GLN A 230 -6.42 -13.45 21.76
CA GLN A 230 -7.74 -13.73 21.19
C GLN A 230 -7.91 -13.05 19.83
N PHE A 231 -7.38 -11.85 19.68
CA PHE A 231 -7.32 -11.14 18.40
C PHE A 231 -6.51 -11.91 17.37
N ALA A 232 -5.27 -12.30 17.68
CA ALA A 232 -4.41 -13.07 16.79
C ALA A 232 -5.02 -14.44 16.44
N GLU A 233 -5.71 -15.09 17.39
CA GLU A 233 -6.45 -16.33 17.12
C GLU A 233 -7.59 -16.10 16.13
N LYS A 234 -8.39 -15.05 16.29
CA LYS A 234 -9.45 -14.69 15.31
C LYS A 234 -8.88 -14.34 13.95
N LEU A 235 -7.73 -13.67 13.92
CA LEU A 235 -7.06 -13.22 12.70
C LEU A 235 -6.46 -14.39 11.91
N PHE A 236 -5.76 -15.31 12.58
CA PHE A 236 -4.94 -16.31 11.89
C PHE A 236 -5.50 -17.75 11.94
N LYS A 237 -6.37 -18.10 12.89
CA LYS A 237 -6.97 -19.44 12.98
C LYS A 237 -8.23 -19.61 12.11
N GLY A 238 -8.67 -18.57 11.40
CA GLY A 238 -9.70 -18.70 10.38
C GLY A 238 -9.30 -19.78 9.36
N SER A 239 -10.25 -20.59 8.89
CA SER A 239 -9.96 -21.75 8.03
C SER A 239 -9.17 -21.38 6.77
N ALA A 240 -9.48 -20.25 6.15
CA ALA A 240 -8.78 -19.74 4.98
C ALA A 240 -7.35 -19.26 5.31
N SER A 241 -7.18 -18.48 6.37
CA SER A 241 -5.87 -18.02 6.83
C SER A 241 -4.98 -19.19 7.27
N LEU A 242 -5.50 -20.12 8.07
CA LEU A 242 -4.75 -21.30 8.51
C LEU A 242 -4.30 -22.16 7.34
N LYS A 243 -5.12 -22.30 6.30
CA LYS A 243 -4.73 -23.01 5.08
C LYS A 243 -3.60 -22.31 4.33
N ALA A 244 -3.63 -20.98 4.25
CA ALA A 244 -2.67 -20.19 3.48
C ALA A 244 -1.34 -19.97 4.23
N PHE A 245 -1.38 -19.74 5.54
CA PHE A 245 -0.18 -19.60 6.39
C PHE A 245 0.37 -20.95 6.86
N GLY A 246 -0.46 -21.99 6.99
CA GLY A 246 -0.05 -23.24 7.62
C GLY A 246 0.12 -23.13 9.15
N THR A 247 0.04 -24.28 9.82
CA THR A 247 -0.02 -24.35 11.30
C THR A 247 1.20 -23.74 12.00
N GLN A 248 2.39 -23.93 11.43
CA GLN A 248 3.64 -23.47 12.05
C GLN A 248 3.75 -21.94 12.04
N ALA A 249 3.48 -21.30 10.90
CA ALA A 249 3.53 -19.85 10.78
C ALA A 249 2.42 -19.17 11.59
N VAL A 250 1.22 -19.73 11.62
CA VAL A 250 0.14 -19.25 12.50
C VAL A 250 0.54 -19.33 13.97
N THR A 251 1.17 -20.42 14.40
CA THR A 251 1.65 -20.55 15.79
C THR A 251 2.69 -19.49 16.10
N TYR A 252 3.68 -19.31 15.21
CA TYR A 252 4.69 -18.25 15.34
C TYR A 252 4.06 -16.85 15.45
N LEU A 253 3.09 -16.52 14.59
CA LEU A 253 2.42 -15.22 14.61
C LEU A 253 1.66 -14.99 15.92
N ILE A 254 0.90 -15.97 16.38
CA ILE A 254 0.16 -15.87 17.65
C ILE A 254 1.12 -15.69 18.83
N GLU A 255 2.25 -16.40 18.84
CA GLU A 255 3.29 -16.24 19.86
C GLU A 255 3.96 -14.86 19.81
N SER A 256 4.23 -14.33 18.62
CA SER A 256 4.80 -12.99 18.44
C SER A 256 3.86 -11.90 18.96
N PHE A 257 2.56 -11.97 18.64
CA PHE A 257 1.53 -11.07 19.21
C PHE A 257 1.44 -11.16 20.73
N LYS A 258 1.64 -12.36 21.31
CA LYS A 258 1.64 -12.54 22.77
C LYS A 258 2.84 -11.87 23.42
N LYS A 259 4.02 -11.92 22.79
CA LYS A 259 5.27 -11.39 23.34
C LYS A 259 5.33 -9.86 23.26
N GLN A 260 4.74 -9.26 22.24
CA GLN A 260 4.84 -7.82 21.99
C GLN A 260 3.49 -7.21 21.56
N PRO A 261 2.47 -7.18 22.44
CA PRO A 261 1.14 -6.68 22.08
C PRO A 261 1.12 -5.19 21.70
N GLU A 262 2.10 -4.42 22.18
CA GLU A 262 2.20 -2.97 21.96
C GLU A 262 3.10 -2.60 20.78
N ASN A 263 3.97 -3.52 20.32
CA ASN A 263 4.93 -3.25 19.24
C ASN A 263 4.28 -3.42 17.86
N ARG A 264 3.37 -2.50 17.54
CA ARG A 264 2.68 -2.47 16.25
C ARG A 264 3.62 -2.22 15.07
N VAL A 265 4.77 -1.58 15.32
CA VAL A 265 5.76 -1.23 14.30
C VAL A 265 6.45 -2.47 13.73
N GLU A 266 6.70 -3.48 14.56
CA GLU A 266 7.34 -4.73 14.11
C GLU A 266 6.35 -5.75 13.50
N PHE A 267 5.04 -5.50 13.57
CA PHE A 267 4.03 -6.44 13.09
C PHE A 267 4.19 -6.81 11.60
N PRO A 268 4.38 -5.86 10.65
CA PRO A 268 4.64 -6.20 9.25
C PRO A 268 5.84 -7.14 9.08
N SER A 269 6.91 -6.93 9.81
CA SER A 269 8.13 -7.76 9.76
C SER A 269 7.87 -9.19 10.24
N PHE A 270 7.13 -9.36 11.34
CA PHE A 270 6.73 -10.70 11.80
C PHE A 270 5.83 -11.41 10.81
N LEU A 271 4.90 -10.66 10.20
CA LEU A 271 3.99 -11.19 9.19
C LEU A 271 4.75 -11.67 7.95
N LEU A 272 5.66 -10.85 7.43
CA LEU A 272 6.51 -11.17 6.29
C LEU A 272 7.40 -12.37 6.57
N ARG A 273 7.99 -12.44 7.76
CA ARG A 273 8.77 -13.61 8.18
C ARG A 273 7.91 -14.87 8.18
N ALA A 274 6.71 -14.80 8.74
CA ALA A 274 5.80 -15.94 8.78
C ALA A 274 5.36 -16.39 7.38
N LEU A 275 5.01 -15.45 6.50
CA LEU A 275 4.64 -15.72 5.12
C LEU A 275 5.80 -16.33 4.33
N GLY A 276 6.99 -15.75 4.47
CA GLY A 276 8.15 -16.18 3.71
C GLY A 276 8.67 -17.57 4.08
N LEU A 277 8.40 -18.03 5.31
CA LEU A 277 8.70 -19.41 5.73
C LEU A 277 7.80 -20.47 5.08
N VAL A 278 6.62 -20.06 4.60
CA VAL A 278 5.58 -20.98 4.13
C VAL A 278 5.60 -21.09 2.62
N ASP A 279 5.79 -19.96 1.95
CA ASP A 279 5.76 -19.87 0.51
C ASP A 279 6.77 -18.83 0.03
N ILE A 280 7.77 -19.29 -0.74
CA ILE A 280 8.82 -18.44 -1.31
C ILE A 280 8.24 -17.40 -2.28
N ASN A 281 7.05 -17.66 -2.85
CA ASN A 281 6.38 -16.74 -3.76
C ASN A 281 5.75 -15.54 -3.05
N LYS A 282 5.66 -15.55 -1.72
CA LYS A 282 5.25 -14.38 -0.94
C LYS A 282 6.34 -13.32 -0.92
N PRO A 283 6.02 -12.05 -0.59
CA PRO A 283 7.03 -11.04 -0.35
C PRO A 283 8.03 -11.53 0.70
N GLN A 284 9.31 -11.50 0.34
CA GLN A 284 10.41 -11.84 1.24
C GLN A 284 11.10 -10.58 1.72
N TYR A 285 11.67 -10.63 2.92
CA TYR A 285 12.47 -9.53 3.45
C TYR A 285 13.91 -9.98 3.74
N PHE A 286 14.85 -9.07 3.55
CA PHE A 286 16.27 -9.28 3.85
C PHE A 286 16.83 -8.06 4.58
N SER A 287 17.57 -8.31 5.65
CA SER A 287 18.20 -7.23 6.42
C SER A 287 19.34 -6.61 5.61
N THR A 288 19.39 -5.28 5.56
CA THR A 288 20.50 -4.54 4.97
C THR A 288 20.76 -3.27 5.77
N ALA A 289 22.03 -2.92 5.97
CA ALA A 289 22.39 -1.72 6.72
C ALA A 289 22.21 -0.43 5.90
N GLU A 290 22.49 -0.52 4.60
CA GLU A 290 22.58 0.61 3.68
C GLU A 290 22.28 0.15 2.25
N ILE A 291 21.86 1.09 1.41
CA ILE A 291 21.64 0.85 -0.02
C ILE A 291 22.45 1.88 -0.79
N TYR A 292 23.19 1.45 -1.80
CA TYR A 292 23.92 2.32 -2.70
C TYR A 292 23.20 2.35 -4.04
N VAL A 293 22.67 3.49 -4.44
CA VAL A 293 21.92 3.66 -5.69
C VAL A 293 22.65 4.67 -6.55
N MET A 294 23.06 4.26 -7.75
CA MET A 294 23.68 5.13 -8.75
C MET A 294 24.85 5.97 -8.19
N GLY A 295 25.68 5.36 -7.32
CA GLY A 295 26.84 6.00 -6.70
C GLY A 295 26.54 6.84 -5.45
N ARG A 296 25.28 6.91 -4.99
CA ARG A 296 24.88 7.57 -3.75
C ARG A 296 24.57 6.53 -2.68
N THR A 297 25.08 6.74 -1.46
CA THR A 297 24.66 5.96 -0.29
C THR A 297 23.38 6.53 0.26
N ILE A 298 22.37 5.67 0.44
CA ILE A 298 21.09 6.02 1.03
C ILE A 298 20.96 5.28 2.36
N SER A 299 20.78 6.07 3.41
CA SER A 299 20.52 5.57 4.76
C SER A 299 19.09 5.07 4.88
N LEU A 300 18.90 3.94 5.55
CA LEU A 300 17.59 3.40 5.88
C LEU A 300 17.21 3.82 7.32
N PRO A 301 15.91 4.11 7.57
CA PRO A 301 15.43 4.46 8.91
C PRO A 301 15.76 3.37 9.93
N GLU A 302 16.04 3.77 11.17
CA GLU A 302 16.26 2.82 12.26
C GLU A 302 15.01 1.95 12.48
N GLY A 303 15.20 0.63 12.57
CA GLY A 303 14.10 -0.34 12.65
C GLY A 303 13.49 -0.77 11.30
N GLN A 304 13.80 -0.07 10.20
CA GLN A 304 13.34 -0.41 8.84
C GLN A 304 14.50 -0.74 7.88
N ARG A 305 15.53 -1.37 8.43
CA ARG A 305 16.75 -1.80 7.72
C ARG A 305 16.53 -3.09 6.94
N TYR A 306 15.54 -3.06 6.06
CA TYR A 306 15.12 -4.21 5.25
C TYR A 306 14.90 -3.79 3.80
N ILE A 307 15.26 -4.69 2.89
CA ILE A 307 14.71 -4.72 1.55
C ILE A 307 13.59 -5.74 1.51
N TYR A 308 12.62 -5.52 0.64
CA TYR A 308 11.53 -6.45 0.38
C TYR A 308 11.56 -6.85 -1.08
N ILE A 309 11.33 -8.12 -1.38
CA ILE A 309 11.30 -8.64 -2.74
C ILE A 309 9.98 -9.36 -2.95
N ASP A 310 9.09 -8.74 -3.72
CA ASP A 310 7.82 -9.33 -4.14
C ASP A 310 7.87 -9.76 -5.62
N HIS A 311 6.73 -10.22 -6.14
CA HIS A 311 6.69 -10.88 -7.44
C HIS A 311 7.25 -10.03 -8.59
N ASN A 312 7.17 -8.70 -8.47
CA ASN A 312 7.51 -7.81 -9.58
C ASN A 312 8.51 -6.72 -9.19
N THR A 313 8.74 -6.48 -7.90
CA THR A 313 9.49 -5.30 -7.45
C THR A 313 10.35 -5.61 -6.22
N ILE A 314 11.51 -4.93 -6.15
CA ILE A 314 12.32 -4.80 -4.94
C ILE A 314 12.00 -3.45 -4.30
N PHE A 315 11.62 -3.46 -3.03
CA PHE A 315 11.27 -2.29 -2.25
C PHE A 315 12.30 -2.03 -1.15
N ALA A 316 12.50 -0.75 -0.84
CA ALA A 316 13.11 -0.32 0.40
C ALA A 316 12.42 0.95 0.90
N THR A 317 12.34 1.12 2.21
CA THR A 317 11.82 2.34 2.81
C THR A 317 12.96 3.29 3.13
N LEU A 318 12.89 4.52 2.63
CA LEU A 318 13.91 5.55 2.77
C LEU A 318 13.39 6.71 3.61
N ASP A 319 14.28 7.41 4.31
CA ASP A 319 13.96 8.73 4.86
C ASP A 319 13.75 9.73 3.71
N SER A 320 12.69 10.53 3.77
CA SER A 320 12.43 11.52 2.73
C SER A 320 13.37 12.71 2.85
N GLU A 321 13.98 13.10 1.73
CA GLU A 321 14.85 14.28 1.67
C GLU A 321 14.08 15.59 1.79
N GLU A 322 12.83 15.63 1.32
CA GLU A 322 12.03 16.87 1.29
C GLU A 322 11.38 17.17 2.64
N GLU A 323 11.01 16.14 3.40
CA GLU A 323 10.24 16.29 4.63
C GLU A 323 10.83 15.42 5.76
N PRO A 324 11.55 16.03 6.71
CA PRO A 324 12.13 15.31 7.84
C PRO A 324 11.11 14.49 8.62
N GLY A 325 11.41 13.21 8.83
CA GLY A 325 10.53 12.25 9.52
C GLY A 325 9.43 11.65 8.64
N SER A 326 9.40 11.98 7.35
CA SER A 326 8.62 11.25 6.34
C SER A 326 9.40 10.06 5.81
N LEU A 327 8.68 9.04 5.35
CA LEU A 327 9.25 7.88 4.68
C LEU A 327 8.78 7.84 3.23
N ASP A 328 9.70 7.53 2.32
CA ASP A 328 9.44 7.28 0.90
C ASP A 328 9.74 5.82 0.56
N ALA A 329 9.02 5.25 -0.42
CA ALA A 329 9.34 3.93 -0.96
C ALA A 329 10.25 4.10 -2.17
N MET A 330 11.37 3.37 -2.16
CA MET A 330 12.18 3.10 -3.34
C MET A 330 11.73 1.80 -3.98
N GLU A 331 11.56 1.80 -5.29
CA GLU A 331 11.08 0.66 -6.08
C GLU A 331 12.04 0.37 -7.23
N VAL A 332 12.42 -0.91 -7.36
CA VAL A 332 13.16 -1.44 -8.51
C VAL A 332 12.34 -2.54 -9.14
N LEU A 333 11.80 -2.30 -10.34
CA LEU A 333 11.05 -3.31 -11.06
C LEU A 333 11.97 -4.48 -11.45
N LEU A 334 11.61 -5.72 -11.11
CA LEU A 334 12.39 -6.91 -11.44
C LEU A 334 12.57 -7.11 -12.95
N LEU A 335 11.62 -6.61 -13.75
CA LEU A 335 11.69 -6.63 -15.20
C LEU A 335 12.81 -5.74 -15.77
N THR A 336 13.25 -4.73 -15.03
CA THR A 336 14.33 -3.82 -15.45
C THR A 336 15.71 -4.29 -14.97
N VAL A 337 15.79 -5.31 -14.11
CA VAL A 337 17.06 -5.89 -13.68
C VAL A 337 17.68 -6.63 -14.87
N ASP A 338 18.85 -6.23 -15.32
CA ASP A 338 19.58 -6.86 -16.43
C ASP A 338 20.63 -7.86 -15.94
N GLY A 339 21.19 -7.63 -14.75
CA GLY A 339 22.24 -8.48 -14.16
C GLY A 339 22.24 -8.42 -12.64
N ILE A 340 22.61 -9.53 -12.02
CA ILE A 340 22.69 -9.71 -10.57
C ILE A 340 24.06 -10.29 -10.27
N GLN A 341 24.88 -9.57 -9.52
CA GLN A 341 26.19 -10.03 -9.09
C GLN A 341 26.22 -10.18 -7.56
N LEU A 342 26.64 -11.35 -7.09
CA LEU A 342 26.95 -11.58 -5.69
C LEU A 342 28.47 -11.58 -5.53
N SER A 343 29.01 -10.52 -4.92
CA SER A 343 30.45 -10.44 -4.63
C SER A 343 30.75 -10.99 -3.24
N SER A 344 31.83 -11.76 -3.14
CA SER A 344 32.30 -12.35 -1.90
C SER A 344 32.42 -11.32 -0.78
N PRO A 345 32.22 -11.72 0.48
CA PRO A 345 32.34 -10.83 1.61
C PRO A 345 33.68 -10.10 1.58
N VAL A 346 33.64 -8.79 1.87
CA VAL A 346 34.84 -8.04 2.19
C VAL A 346 35.49 -8.77 3.37
N THR A 347 36.77 -9.13 3.24
CA THR A 347 37.51 -9.95 4.22
C THR A 347 37.21 -9.53 5.66
N GLY A 348 36.61 -10.43 6.44
CA GLY A 348 36.27 -10.19 7.85
C GLY A 348 34.79 -9.85 8.13
N THR A 349 33.92 -9.70 7.14
CA THR A 349 32.48 -9.51 7.36
C THR A 349 31.67 -10.78 7.04
N SER A 350 30.57 -10.99 7.76
CA SER A 350 29.57 -12.03 7.43
C SER A 350 28.58 -11.56 6.35
N GLN A 351 28.87 -10.45 5.68
CA GLN A 351 27.97 -9.82 4.73
C GLN A 351 28.40 -10.05 3.29
N VAL A 352 27.43 -10.33 2.42
CA VAL A 352 27.63 -10.47 0.98
C VAL A 352 27.05 -9.23 0.31
N GLN A 353 27.79 -8.69 -0.66
CA GLN A 353 27.30 -7.55 -1.42
C GLN A 353 26.53 -8.05 -2.64
N LEU A 354 25.25 -7.68 -2.69
CA LEU A 354 24.37 -7.85 -3.85
C LEU A 354 24.47 -6.59 -4.71
N THR A 355 24.84 -6.74 -5.97
CA THR A 355 24.84 -5.66 -6.97
C THR A 355 23.83 -6.00 -8.08
N LEU A 356 22.90 -5.09 -8.32
CA LEU A 356 21.91 -5.17 -9.40
C LEU A 356 22.29 -4.14 -10.47
N SER A 357 22.38 -4.59 -11.71
CA SER A 357 22.41 -3.73 -12.90
C SER A 357 20.99 -3.60 -13.43
N VAL A 358 20.50 -2.37 -13.60
CA VAL A 358 19.12 -2.10 -14.02
C VAL A 358 19.07 -1.21 -15.26
N SER A 359 18.14 -1.48 -16.18
CA SER A 359 17.94 -0.74 -17.44
C SER A 359 17.15 0.57 -17.27
N GLN A 360 16.44 0.71 -16.16
CA GLN A 360 15.69 1.92 -15.82
C GLN A 360 16.07 2.40 -14.41
N PRO A 361 16.11 3.72 -14.16
CA PRO A 361 16.35 4.25 -12.84
C PRO A 361 15.33 3.72 -11.82
N PRO A 362 15.74 3.41 -10.58
CA PRO A 362 14.80 3.15 -9.49
C PRO A 362 13.83 4.31 -9.31
N MET A 363 12.62 4.01 -8.88
CA MET A 363 11.60 5.01 -8.58
C MET A 363 11.61 5.31 -7.09
N VAL A 364 11.53 6.57 -6.68
CA VAL A 364 11.29 6.98 -5.29
C VAL A 364 10.01 7.80 -5.26
N ALA A 365 9.03 7.36 -4.47
CA ALA A 365 7.70 7.98 -4.42
C ALA A 365 7.06 8.17 -5.81
N SER A 366 7.19 7.16 -6.68
CA SER A 366 6.73 7.17 -8.07
C SER A 366 7.41 8.19 -8.99
N ILE A 367 8.57 8.71 -8.60
CA ILE A 367 9.41 9.59 -9.42
C ILE A 367 10.72 8.86 -9.74
N PRO A 368 11.16 8.79 -11.01
CA PRO A 368 12.46 8.21 -11.34
C PRO A 368 13.58 8.97 -10.64
N MET A 369 14.52 8.26 -10.02
CA MET A 369 15.68 8.89 -9.38
C MET A 369 16.57 9.57 -10.43
N ASP A 370 16.97 10.81 -10.13
CA ASP A 370 17.92 11.55 -10.95
C ASP A 370 19.33 10.95 -10.82
N GLY A 371 19.84 10.46 -11.94
CA GLY A 371 21.19 9.94 -12.02
C GLY A 371 22.25 11.03 -12.10
N PRO A 372 23.37 10.93 -11.34
CA PRO A 372 24.52 11.82 -11.54
C PRO A 372 25.25 11.55 -12.85
N PHE A 373 24.99 10.40 -13.46
CA PHE A 373 25.59 9.98 -14.71
C PHE A 373 24.53 10.08 -15.81
N GLY A 374 24.90 10.62 -16.97
CA GLY A 374 23.97 10.88 -18.09
C GLY A 374 23.20 9.63 -18.55
N PRO A 375 22.23 9.77 -19.46
CA PRO A 375 21.25 8.73 -19.83
C PRO A 375 21.83 7.40 -20.37
N GLN A 376 23.15 7.30 -20.56
CA GLN A 376 23.84 6.10 -21.03
C GLN A 376 24.63 5.35 -19.94
N ALA A 377 24.74 5.90 -18.73
CA ALA A 377 25.47 5.22 -17.67
C ALA A 377 24.65 4.07 -17.06
N PRO A 378 25.28 2.93 -16.74
CA PRO A 378 24.59 1.81 -16.15
C PRO A 378 24.02 2.19 -14.78
N CYS A 379 22.71 2.03 -14.61
CA CYS A 379 22.06 2.22 -13.32
C CYS A 379 22.39 0.99 -12.45
N THR A 380 22.98 1.23 -11.28
CA THR A 380 23.36 0.15 -10.36
C THR A 380 22.76 0.36 -8.98
N VAL A 381 22.30 -0.72 -8.36
CA VAL A 381 21.80 -0.75 -6.99
C VAL A 381 22.61 -1.78 -6.22
N LYS A 382 23.27 -1.39 -5.13
CA LYS A 382 24.07 -2.28 -4.28
C LYS A 382 23.51 -2.31 -2.87
N MET A 383 23.58 -3.46 -2.23
CA MET A 383 23.12 -3.66 -0.86
C MET A 383 23.91 -4.77 -0.19
N SER A 384 24.05 -4.70 1.12
CA SER A 384 24.81 -5.66 1.92
C SER A 384 23.86 -6.57 2.69
N LEU A 385 23.94 -7.87 2.43
CA LEU A 385 23.03 -8.88 2.99
C LEU A 385 23.78 -9.84 3.90
N ASP A 386 23.10 -10.43 4.88
CA ASP A 386 23.71 -11.48 5.70
C ASP A 386 23.99 -12.74 4.86
N ARG A 387 25.16 -13.35 5.04
CA ARG A 387 25.54 -14.59 4.34
C ARG A 387 24.55 -15.74 4.59
N SER A 388 23.94 -15.80 5.77
CA SER A 388 22.93 -16.82 6.12
C SER A 388 21.68 -16.73 5.25
N ASP A 389 21.40 -15.56 4.66
CA ASP A 389 20.25 -15.33 3.80
C ASP A 389 20.48 -15.68 2.32
N LEU A 390 21.71 -15.99 1.91
CA LEU A 390 22.04 -16.22 0.50
C LEU A 390 21.25 -17.35 -0.15
N LEU A 391 21.08 -18.47 0.54
CA LEU A 391 20.32 -19.59 0.00
C LEU A 391 18.85 -19.19 -0.23
N ARG A 392 18.28 -18.47 0.74
CA ARG A 392 16.92 -17.94 0.65
C ARG A 392 16.79 -16.95 -0.50
N LEU A 393 17.74 -16.02 -0.62
CA LEU A 393 17.79 -15.04 -1.72
C LEU A 393 17.87 -15.71 -3.10
N ARG A 394 18.73 -16.72 -3.26
CA ARG A 394 18.83 -17.49 -4.51
C ARG A 394 17.50 -18.16 -4.86
N ASN A 395 16.83 -18.76 -3.89
CA ASN A 395 15.51 -19.38 -4.09
C ASN A 395 14.44 -18.33 -4.47
N VAL A 396 14.53 -17.11 -3.92
CA VAL A 396 13.66 -16.00 -4.35
C VAL A 396 13.91 -15.65 -5.80
N PHE A 397 15.17 -15.40 -6.18
CA PHE A 397 15.51 -15.09 -7.57
C PHE A 397 15.08 -16.19 -8.54
N ASP A 398 15.21 -17.46 -8.13
CA ASP A 398 14.73 -18.59 -8.93
C ASP A 398 13.20 -18.59 -9.08
N SER A 399 12.47 -18.43 -7.98
CA SER A 399 10.99 -18.33 -8.03
C SER A 399 10.49 -17.15 -8.87
N ARG A 400 11.32 -16.11 -9.05
CA ARG A 400 11.04 -14.92 -9.85
C ARG A 400 11.69 -14.92 -11.23
N GLN A 401 12.24 -16.05 -11.66
CA GLN A 401 12.83 -16.23 -12.99
C GLN A 401 14.02 -15.31 -13.28
N LEU A 402 14.80 -14.98 -12.24
CA LEU A 402 16.00 -14.15 -12.31
C LEU A 402 17.31 -14.95 -12.26
N THR A 403 17.25 -16.28 -12.13
CA THR A 403 18.44 -17.16 -12.08
C THR A 403 19.37 -16.97 -13.28
N GLY A 404 18.82 -16.76 -14.48
CA GLY A 404 19.61 -16.52 -15.69
C GLY A 404 20.37 -15.19 -15.70
N LYS A 405 20.06 -14.28 -14.77
CA LYS A 405 20.73 -12.99 -14.59
C LYS A 405 21.77 -13.01 -13.49
N LEU A 406 21.85 -14.10 -12.72
CA LEU A 406 22.76 -14.24 -11.59
C LEU A 406 24.17 -14.66 -12.07
N SER A 407 25.16 -13.81 -11.84
CA SER A 407 26.57 -14.11 -11.96
C SER A 407 27.22 -14.23 -10.57
N GLU A 408 28.03 -15.27 -10.42
CA GLU A 408 28.84 -15.46 -9.22
C GLU A 408 30.29 -15.24 -9.61
N ASP A 409 31.00 -14.40 -8.86
CA ASP A 409 32.44 -14.23 -9.05
C ASP A 409 33.15 -15.52 -8.62
N THR A 410 33.32 -16.44 -9.56
CA THR A 410 34.07 -17.68 -9.36
C THR A 410 35.55 -17.43 -9.09
N ALA A 411 36.04 -16.20 -9.28
CA ALA A 411 37.43 -15.83 -9.17
C ALA A 411 37.98 -15.79 -7.72
N SER A 412 37.14 -15.81 -6.68
CA SER A 412 37.61 -15.69 -5.27
C SER A 412 37.32 -16.88 -4.36
N CYS A 413 36.63 -17.93 -4.82
CA CYS A 413 36.48 -19.16 -4.05
C CYS A 413 37.65 -20.09 -4.37
N GLY A 414 38.81 -19.84 -3.76
CA GLY A 414 39.88 -20.83 -3.70
C GLY A 414 39.31 -22.16 -3.20
N ASN A 415 39.78 -23.27 -3.78
CA ASN A 415 39.34 -24.69 -3.69
C ASN A 415 39.10 -25.29 -2.27
N GLY A 416 38.47 -24.58 -1.35
CA GLY A 416 37.84 -25.15 -0.19
C GLY A 416 36.56 -25.82 -0.67
N SER A 417 36.59 -27.14 -0.79
CA SER A 417 35.40 -27.97 -0.91
C SER A 417 34.44 -27.61 0.24
N VAL A 418 33.50 -26.71 -0.04
CA VAL A 418 32.34 -26.52 0.82
C VAL A 418 31.44 -27.69 0.48
N ALA A 419 31.52 -28.75 1.29
CA ALA A 419 30.48 -29.74 1.34
C ALA A 419 29.16 -28.97 1.54
N VAL A 420 28.32 -28.92 0.51
CA VAL A 420 26.93 -28.50 0.62
C VAL A 420 26.28 -29.59 1.46
N SER A 421 26.39 -29.45 2.78
CA SER A 421 25.56 -30.20 3.70
C SER A 421 24.14 -29.79 3.36
N THR A 422 23.39 -30.74 2.81
CA THR A 422 21.95 -30.63 2.71
C THR A 422 21.44 -30.58 4.15
N VAL A 423 21.43 -29.38 4.73
CA VAL A 423 20.78 -29.14 6.01
C VAL A 423 19.31 -29.28 5.72
N ALA A 424 18.78 -30.50 5.89
CA ALA A 424 17.38 -30.69 6.17
C ALA A 424 17.02 -29.67 7.26
N LEU A 425 16.03 -28.82 6.99
CA LEU A 425 15.43 -27.88 7.93
C LEU A 425 14.99 -28.65 9.18
N SER A 426 15.94 -28.87 10.08
CA SER A 426 15.74 -29.47 11.38
C SER A 426 15.43 -28.29 12.29
N LEU A 427 14.14 -28.08 12.49
CA LEU A 427 13.60 -27.18 13.48
C LEU A 427 14.02 -27.71 14.86
N GLU A 428 15.19 -27.27 15.36
CA GLU A 428 15.62 -27.63 16.71
C GLU A 428 14.68 -27.00 17.74
N ARG A 429 14.05 -27.90 18.50
CA ARG A 429 13.27 -27.63 19.70
C ARG A 429 14.16 -26.92 20.73
N ALA A 430 13.90 -25.64 20.97
CA ALA A 430 14.30 -25.00 22.22
C ALA A 430 13.25 -25.33 23.30
N LEU A 431 13.54 -26.30 24.16
CA LEU A 431 12.94 -26.43 25.50
C LEU A 431 13.79 -25.65 26.53
N PRO A 432 13.21 -25.23 27.67
CA PRO A 432 13.73 -24.13 28.47
C PRO A 432 14.77 -24.59 29.50
N GLY A 433 15.88 -23.84 29.64
CA GLY A 433 16.89 -24.11 30.68
C GLY A 433 18.15 -23.25 30.68
N GLY A 434 18.19 -22.09 30.00
CA GLY A 434 19.35 -21.20 29.97
C GLY A 434 19.21 -19.97 30.88
N PRO A 435 20.31 -19.43 31.44
CA PRO A 435 20.29 -18.47 32.56
C PRO A 435 19.78 -17.08 32.16
N LYS A 436 19.04 -16.44 33.07
CA LYS A 436 18.46 -15.10 32.91
C LYS A 436 19.56 -14.03 32.71
N PRO A 437 19.43 -13.14 31.71
CA PRO A 437 20.21 -11.91 31.67
C PRO A 437 19.66 -10.85 32.64
N SER A 438 20.55 -9.97 33.09
CA SER A 438 20.39 -8.96 34.13
C SER A 438 19.43 -7.81 33.77
N PRO A 439 18.87 -7.09 34.77
CA PRO A 439 17.87 -6.06 34.55
C PRO A 439 18.55 -4.70 34.31
N SER A 440 18.76 -4.34 33.04
CA SER A 440 19.11 -2.95 32.66
C SER A 440 18.23 -2.39 31.54
N PHE A 441 17.16 -3.09 31.16
CA PHE A 441 16.32 -2.72 30.01
C PHE A 441 15.03 -1.94 30.37
N GLU A 442 14.62 -1.94 31.63
CA GLU A 442 13.35 -1.33 32.07
C GLU A 442 13.39 0.22 32.16
N ALA A 443 14.59 0.83 32.10
CA ALA A 443 14.73 2.29 32.14
C ALA A 443 14.55 2.96 30.77
N LYS A 444 14.83 2.27 29.65
CA LYS A 444 14.67 2.82 28.29
C LYS A 444 13.25 2.71 27.73
N SER A 445 12.38 1.95 28.38
CA SER A 445 11.02 1.65 27.88
C SER A 445 10.03 2.79 28.13
N ARG A 446 10.34 3.75 29.01
CA ARG A 446 9.45 4.90 29.30
C ARG A 446 9.66 6.10 28.39
N GLU A 447 10.75 6.15 27.64
CA GLU A 447 11.06 7.28 26.73
C GLU A 447 10.50 7.07 25.30
N ILE A 448 10.02 5.86 24.98
CA ILE A 448 9.47 5.50 23.65
C ILE A 448 7.95 5.74 23.56
N ALA A 449 7.28 6.07 24.69
CA ALA A 449 5.84 6.28 24.74
C ALA A 449 5.34 7.55 24.01
N ASP A 450 6.24 8.44 23.59
CA ASP A 450 5.93 9.67 22.83
C ASP A 450 6.26 9.58 21.32
N CYS A 451 6.63 8.41 20.79
CA CYS A 451 6.90 8.25 19.37
C CYS A 451 5.60 8.24 18.54
N LYS A 452 5.43 9.28 17.70
CA LYS A 452 4.41 9.37 16.66
C LYS A 452 4.43 8.12 15.77
N PRO A 453 3.29 7.61 15.29
CA PRO A 453 3.28 6.47 14.37
C PRO A 453 3.88 6.88 13.01
N TYR A 454 5.07 6.37 12.71
CA TYR A 454 5.73 6.48 11.41
C TYR A 454 5.14 5.47 10.41
N PHE A 455 3.98 5.80 9.84
CA PHE A 455 3.45 5.15 8.63
C PHE A 455 2.62 6.20 7.86
N LEU A 456 3.26 6.89 6.91
CA LEU A 456 2.63 7.90 6.02
C LEU A 456 3.18 7.80 4.58
N LEU A 457 3.27 6.58 4.04
CA LEU A 457 3.70 6.34 2.66
C LEU A 457 2.66 6.75 1.59
N ASN A 458 1.45 7.21 1.95
CA ASN A 458 0.33 7.30 1.00
C ASN A 458 -0.19 8.72 0.68
N ILE A 459 -0.03 9.73 1.55
CA ILE A 459 -0.59 11.07 1.27
C ILE A 459 0.38 11.93 0.40
N ARG A 460 1.66 11.58 0.32
CA ARG A 460 2.72 12.49 -0.17
C ARG A 460 3.17 12.22 -1.60
N SER A 461 3.22 10.97 -2.05
CA SER A 461 3.38 10.64 -3.48
C SER A 461 2.29 11.33 -4.33
N LEU A 462 1.10 11.50 -3.76
CA LEU A 462 -0.01 12.27 -4.33
C LEU A 462 0.28 13.78 -4.42
N GLN A 463 0.75 14.42 -3.34
CA GLN A 463 1.10 15.84 -3.36
C GLN A 463 2.21 16.13 -4.39
N ARG A 464 3.17 15.21 -4.55
CA ARG A 464 4.24 15.30 -5.56
C ARG A 464 3.74 15.11 -6.98
N PHE A 465 2.87 14.11 -7.24
CA PHE A 465 2.24 13.94 -8.56
C PHE A 465 1.48 15.21 -8.97
N LEU A 466 0.73 15.82 -8.04
CA LEU A 466 0.04 17.08 -8.30
C LEU A 466 1.02 18.23 -8.56
N THR A 467 2.08 18.38 -7.75
CA THR A 467 3.06 19.46 -7.92
C THR A 467 3.83 19.35 -9.24
N SER A 468 4.18 18.13 -9.65
CA SER A 468 4.77 17.80 -10.96
C SER A 468 3.80 18.11 -12.12
N ALA A 469 2.54 17.70 -12.01
CA ALA A 469 1.51 17.96 -13.02
C ALA A 469 1.15 19.46 -13.15
N PHE A 470 1.32 20.25 -12.08
CA PHE A 470 1.06 21.70 -12.08
C PHE A 470 2.28 22.56 -12.47
N ALA A 471 3.50 22.03 -12.43
CA ALA A 471 4.70 22.73 -12.89
C ALA A 471 4.69 23.04 -14.40
N SER A 472 3.79 22.40 -15.17
CA SER A 472 3.64 22.59 -16.62
C SER A 472 2.68 23.72 -17.03
N TYR A 473 2.10 24.48 -16.09
CA TYR A 473 1.13 25.55 -16.37
C TYR A 473 1.74 26.96 -16.16
N PRO A 474 1.35 27.97 -16.95
CA PRO A 474 1.91 29.32 -16.84
C PRO A 474 1.61 29.98 -15.49
N LEU A 475 2.66 30.54 -14.89
CA LEU A 475 2.80 31.11 -13.53
C LEU A 475 1.73 32.12 -13.05
N ALA A 476 0.85 32.61 -13.92
CA ALA A 476 -0.10 33.67 -13.57
C ALA A 476 -1.24 33.21 -12.63
N SER A 477 -1.58 31.92 -12.61
CA SER A 477 -2.68 31.38 -11.79
C SER A 477 -2.21 30.85 -10.42
N ALA A 478 -0.94 30.44 -10.31
CA ALA A 478 -0.36 29.87 -9.09
C ALA A 478 -0.07 30.94 -8.02
N CYS A 479 0.30 32.16 -8.43
CA CYS A 479 0.62 33.27 -7.52
C CYS A 479 -0.58 33.75 -6.68
N TRP A 480 -1.82 33.49 -7.10
CA TRP A 480 -3.01 33.89 -6.34
C TRP A 480 -3.37 32.91 -5.21
N TRP A 481 -3.09 31.62 -5.39
CA TRP A 481 -3.31 30.62 -4.34
C TRP A 481 -2.22 30.62 -3.26
N PHE A 482 -0.96 30.86 -3.66
CA PHE A 482 0.18 30.86 -2.72
C PHE A 482 0.14 32.04 -1.73
N ASN A 483 -0.33 33.22 -2.17
CA ASN A 483 -0.48 34.39 -1.30
C ASN A 483 -1.61 34.25 -0.27
N LEU A 484 -2.67 33.47 -0.56
CA LEU A 484 -3.76 33.27 0.39
C LEU A 484 -3.37 32.30 1.54
N TYR A 485 -2.41 31.41 1.29
CA TYR A 485 -1.93 30.42 2.26
C TYR A 485 -0.91 31.02 3.25
N LEU A 486 -0.03 31.92 2.78
CA LEU A 486 0.96 32.58 3.64
C LEU A 486 0.37 33.67 4.54
N VAL A 487 -0.71 34.36 4.13
CA VAL A 487 -1.34 35.41 4.95
C VAL A 487 -2.19 34.83 6.11
N ARG A 488 -2.61 33.56 6.04
CA ARG A 488 -3.38 32.89 7.10
C ARG A 488 -2.55 32.08 8.10
N SER A 489 -1.26 31.90 7.84
CA SER A 489 -0.35 31.17 8.74
C SER A 489 0.35 32.10 9.75
N SER A 490 -0.02 33.38 9.77
CA SER A 490 0.59 34.44 10.60
C SER A 490 -0.43 35.21 11.45
N ILE A 491 -1.61 34.61 11.73
CA ILE A 491 -2.58 35.10 12.71
C ILE A 491 -2.98 33.96 13.63
#